data_AF-A0A9W8HSF1-F1
#
_entry.id   AF-A0A9W8HSF1-F1
#
_cell.length_a   1.000
_cell.length_b   1.000
_cell.length_c   1.000
_cell.angle_alpha   90.00
_cell.angle_beta   90.00
_cell.angle_gamma   90.00
#
_symmetry.space_group_name_H-M   'P 1'
#
loop_
_entity.id
_entity.type
_entity.pdbx_description
1 polymer ?
#
loop_
_entity_poly.entity_id
_entity_poly.type
_entity_poly.pdbx_seq_one_letter_code
_entity_poly.pdbx_strand_id
1 'polypeptide(L)'
;IVARPLEALAQSDVGPAAGIEPEPILEALDLLFDIYGDKDYDYDEPVFVRAGLLSQLRQLYQPMRRLCKTVDRRKKRMLRDRCDLVTLNLRAFIDYKASER
;
A
#
# COMPACT_ATOMS: atom_id res chain seq x y z
N ILE A 1 -22.54 1.35 -24.92
CA ILE A 1 -21.49 0.87 -23.99
C ILE A 1 -20.45 2.00 -23.96
N VAL A 2 -20.62 2.92 -23.03
CA VAL A 2 -19.92 4.22 -23.03
C VAL A 2 -18.52 4.00 -22.46
N ALA A 3 -17.50 4.13 -23.32
CA ALA A 3 -16.13 4.32 -22.90
C ALA A 3 -16.05 5.64 -22.14
N ARG A 4 -15.93 5.58 -20.82
CA ARG A 4 -15.57 6.73 -20.00
C ARG A 4 -14.16 7.14 -20.43
N PRO A 5 -13.93 8.36 -20.97
CA PRO A 5 -12.61 8.78 -21.39
C PRO A 5 -11.70 8.86 -20.16
N LEU A 6 -10.49 8.32 -20.29
CA LEU A 6 -9.43 8.32 -19.28
C LEU A 6 -9.14 9.74 -18.73
N GLU A 7 -9.50 10.77 -19.49
CA GLU A 7 -9.42 12.20 -19.15
C GLU A 7 -10.21 12.56 -17.88
N ALA A 8 -11.28 11.83 -17.54
CA ALA A 8 -12.03 12.06 -16.30
C ALA A 8 -11.24 11.70 -15.03
N LEU A 9 -10.17 10.91 -15.13
CA LEU A 9 -9.26 10.62 -14.01
C LEU A 9 -8.21 11.73 -13.83
N ALA A 10 -7.95 12.54 -14.85
CA ALA A 10 -7.01 13.66 -14.80
C ALA A 10 -7.61 14.91 -14.13
N GLN A 11 -8.93 14.98 -13.99
CA GLN A 11 -9.65 16.06 -13.30
C GLN A 11 -10.05 15.68 -11.87
N SER A 12 -9.28 14.79 -11.21
CA SER A 12 -9.35 14.77 -9.75
C SER A 12 -8.64 16.02 -9.26
N ASP A 13 -9.41 16.94 -8.70
CA ASP A 13 -9.01 18.23 -8.15
C ASP A 13 -8.17 18.05 -6.87
N VAL A 14 -7.11 17.23 -6.94
CA VAL A 14 -6.15 17.07 -5.85
C VAL A 14 -5.18 18.24 -5.96
N GLY A 15 -5.68 19.43 -5.58
CA GLY A 15 -4.84 20.56 -5.28
C GLY A 15 -3.75 20.16 -4.26
N PRO A 16 -2.59 20.85 -4.25
CA PRO A 16 -1.39 20.43 -3.52
C PRO A 16 -1.48 20.58 -1.98
N ALA A 17 -2.65 20.41 -1.38
CA ALA A 17 -2.89 20.57 0.06
C ALA A 17 -3.94 19.60 0.68
N ALA A 18 -4.47 18.63 -0.07
CA ALA A 18 -5.32 17.60 0.52
C ALA A 18 -4.45 16.54 1.21
N GLY A 19 -4.69 16.31 2.50
CA GLY A 19 -3.98 15.29 3.28
C GLY A 19 -4.00 13.94 2.57
N ILE A 20 -2.94 13.16 2.75
CA ILE A 20 -2.86 11.80 2.21
C ILE A 20 -4.01 10.99 2.79
N GLU A 21 -5.02 10.67 1.96
CA GLU A 21 -6.12 9.79 2.34
C GLU A 21 -5.56 8.37 2.54
N PRO A 22 -5.83 7.72 3.69
CA PRO A 22 -5.28 6.39 3.95
C PRO A 22 -5.80 5.31 3.00
N GLU A 23 -7.08 5.36 2.61
CA GLU A 23 -7.76 4.28 1.90
C GLU A 23 -7.03 3.81 0.63
N PRO A 24 -6.64 4.68 -0.33
CA PRO A 24 -5.94 4.24 -1.53
C PRO A 24 -4.58 3.58 -1.25
N ILE A 25 -3.89 4.00 -0.19
CA ILE A 25 -2.61 3.40 0.22
C ILE A 25 -2.84 2.01 0.78
N LEU A 26 -3.89 1.84 1.59
CA LEU A 26 -4.26 0.54 2.14
C LEU A 26 -4.61 -0.45 1.03
N GLU A 27 -5.43 -0.06 0.06
CA GLU A 27 -5.76 -0.90 -1.09
C GLU A 27 -4.52 -1.27 -1.91
N ALA A 28 -3.64 -0.30 -2.18
CA ALA A 28 -2.42 -0.54 -2.95
C ALA A 28 -1.49 -1.54 -2.24
N LEU A 29 -1.39 -1.49 -0.91
CA LEU A 29 -0.59 -2.43 -0.13
C LEU A 29 -1.21 -3.83 -0.11
N ASP A 30 -2.53 -3.94 0.10
CA ASP A 30 -3.23 -5.23 0.05
C ASP A 30 -3.02 -5.91 -1.31
N LEU A 31 -3.20 -5.18 -2.42
CA LEU A 31 -2.93 -5.69 -3.76
C LEU A 31 -1.46 -6.10 -3.96
N LEU A 32 -0.52 -5.35 -3.39
CA LEU A 32 0.90 -5.68 -3.48
C LEU A 32 1.20 -7.00 -2.75
N PHE A 33 0.59 -7.23 -1.59
CA PHE A 33 0.73 -8.49 -0.85
C PHE A 33 0.13 -9.67 -1.63
N ASP A 34 -1.02 -9.46 -2.27
CA ASP A 34 -1.68 -10.49 -3.07
C ASP A 34 -0.85 -10.86 -4.33
N ILE A 35 -0.27 -9.87 -5.00
CA ILE A 35 0.52 -10.09 -6.22
C ILE A 35 1.87 -10.75 -5.87
N TYR A 36 2.58 -10.26 -4.87
CA TYR A 36 3.96 -10.70 -4.57
C TYR A 36 4.06 -11.63 -3.35
N GLY A 37 2.95 -12.22 -2.93
CA GLY A 37 2.87 -13.16 -1.82
C GLY A 37 3.60 -14.49 -2.07
N ASP A 38 3.80 -14.84 -3.34
CA ASP A 38 4.45 -16.09 -3.75
C ASP A 38 5.61 -15.78 -4.70
N LYS A 39 6.82 -16.22 -4.33
CA LYS A 39 8.05 -16.01 -5.11
C LYS A 39 8.14 -16.88 -6.36
N ASP A 40 7.32 -17.93 -6.49
CA ASP A 40 7.45 -18.89 -7.58
C ASP A 40 6.85 -18.37 -8.89
N TYR A 41 6.21 -17.20 -8.87
CA TYR A 41 5.76 -16.51 -10.07
C TYR A 41 6.89 -15.82 -10.82
N ASP A 42 6.87 -15.94 -12.14
CA ASP A 42 7.90 -15.43 -13.07
C ASP A 42 8.15 -13.91 -12.98
N TYR A 43 7.22 -13.15 -12.39
CA TYR A 43 7.33 -11.70 -12.24
C TYR A 43 8.00 -11.25 -10.93
N ASP A 44 8.19 -12.13 -9.94
CA ASP A 44 8.80 -11.74 -8.65
C ASP A 44 10.25 -11.28 -8.83
N GLU A 45 11.08 -12.07 -9.50
CA GLU A 45 12.47 -11.73 -9.76
C GLU A 45 12.65 -10.45 -10.62
N PRO A 46 12.04 -10.32 -11.81
CA PRO A 46 12.27 -9.16 -12.66
C PRO A 46 11.65 -7.87 -12.13
N VAL A 47 10.57 -7.93 -11.34
CA VAL A 47 9.87 -6.73 -10.86
C VAL A 47 10.11 -6.49 -9.38
N PHE A 48 9.77 -7.43 -8.50
CA PHE A 48 9.88 -7.23 -7.05
C PHE A 48 11.33 -7.07 -6.61
N VAL A 49 12.17 -8.01 -7.03
CA VAL A 49 13.56 -8.11 -6.56
C VAL A 49 14.41 -7.05 -7.25
N ARG A 50 14.45 -7.04 -8.58
CA ARG A 50 15.34 -6.15 -9.33
C ARG A 50 14.98 -4.68 -9.21
N ALA A 51 13.70 -4.34 -9.00
CA ALA A 51 13.31 -2.96 -8.72
C ALA A 51 13.54 -2.55 -7.25
N GLY A 52 13.99 -3.47 -6.39
CA GLY A 52 14.30 -3.18 -4.99
C GLY A 52 13.08 -2.85 -4.13
N LEU A 53 11.91 -3.43 -4.46
CA LEU A 53 10.65 -3.12 -3.77
C LEU A 53 10.72 -3.45 -2.27
N LEU A 54 11.42 -4.52 -1.87
CA LEU A 54 11.61 -4.84 -0.44
C LEU A 54 12.25 -3.69 0.35
N SER A 55 13.24 -3.00 -0.21
CA SER A 55 13.88 -1.86 0.45
C SER A 55 12.91 -0.68 0.60
N GLN A 56 12.10 -0.43 -0.43
CA GLN A 56 11.07 0.62 -0.41
C GLN A 56 9.99 0.32 0.65
N LEU A 57 9.52 -0.93 0.73
CA LEU A 57 8.55 -1.36 1.75
C LEU A 57 9.10 -1.21 3.18
N ARG A 58 10.39 -1.53 3.40
CA ARG A 58 11.07 -1.28 4.69
C ARG A 58 11.04 0.20 5.07
N GLN A 59 11.31 1.08 4.11
CA GLN A 59 11.29 2.53 4.33
C GLN A 59 9.86 3.04 4.57
N LEU A 60 8.85 2.41 3.96
CA LEU A 60 7.44 2.76 4.07
C LEU A 60 6.81 2.39 5.42
N TYR A 61 7.38 1.43 6.16
CA TYR A 61 6.82 0.93 7.42
C TYR A 61 6.59 2.02 8.48
N GLN A 62 7.59 2.88 8.75
CA GLN A 62 7.43 3.97 9.74
C GLN A 62 6.45 5.06 9.27
N PRO A 63 6.48 5.52 8.01
CA PRO A 63 5.43 6.36 7.43
C PRO A 63 4.02 5.79 7.60
N MET A 64 3.80 4.50 7.33
CA MET A 64 2.49 3.86 7.53
C MET A 64 2.02 3.93 8.98
N ARG A 65 2.91 3.65 9.94
CA ARG A 65 2.59 3.81 11.37
C ARG A 65 2.21 5.24 11.74
N ARG A 66 2.82 6.25 11.11
CA ARG A 66 2.46 7.65 11.33
C ARG A 66 1.12 8.00 10.68
N LEU A 67 0.89 7.55 9.45
CA LEU A 67 -0.38 7.71 8.73
C LEU A 67 -1.54 7.13 9.53
N CYS A 68 -1.42 5.91 10.03
CA CYS A 68 -2.51 5.32 10.78
C CYS A 68 -2.84 6.13 12.05
N LYS A 69 -1.86 6.77 12.69
CA LYS A 69 -2.09 7.61 13.88
C LYS A 69 -2.85 8.91 13.58
N THR A 70 -2.86 9.39 12.34
CA THR A 70 -3.66 10.56 11.96
C THR A 70 -5.14 10.23 11.82
N VAL A 71 -5.49 8.94 11.70
CA VAL A 71 -6.88 8.48 11.64
C VAL A 71 -7.51 8.55 13.04
N ASP A 72 -8.47 9.46 13.22
CA ASP A 72 -9.25 9.57 14.45
C ASP A 72 -10.12 8.32 14.65
N ARG A 73 -9.72 7.47 15.60
CA ARG A 73 -10.42 6.21 15.93
C ARG A 73 -11.88 6.43 16.37
N ARG A 74 -12.20 7.58 16.98
CA ARG A 74 -13.55 7.85 17.49
C ARG A 74 -14.53 8.12 16.34
N LYS A 75 -14.02 8.66 15.24
CA LYS A 75 -14.82 9.01 14.05
C LYS A 75 -14.74 7.95 12.95
N LYS A 76 -13.57 7.37 12.73
CA LYS A 76 -13.29 6.41 11.65
C LYS A 76 -12.69 5.10 12.19
N ARG A 77 -13.39 4.44 13.13
CA ARG A 77 -12.90 3.22 13.81
C ARG A 77 -12.48 2.12 12.83
N MET A 78 -13.34 1.81 11.85
CA MET A 78 -13.06 0.75 10.86
C MET A 78 -11.81 1.05 10.02
N LEU A 79 -11.66 2.30 9.57
CA LEU A 79 -10.48 2.72 8.81
C LEU A 79 -9.20 2.61 9.67
N ARG A 80 -9.29 3.03 10.94
CA ARG A 80 -8.16 2.93 11.88
C ARG A 80 -7.74 1.48 12.10
N ASP A 81 -8.71 0.60 12.36
CA ASP A 81 -8.46 -0.83 12.61
C ASP A 81 -7.87 -1.49 11.34
N ARG A 82 -8.37 -1.14 10.14
CA ARG A 82 -7.80 -1.59 8.86
C ARG A 82 -6.37 -1.08 8.67
N CYS A 83 -6.09 0.18 8.96
CA CYS A 83 -4.75 0.75 8.82
C CYS A 83 -3.74 0.04 9.73
N ASP A 84 -4.15 -0.27 10.97
CA ASP A 84 -3.33 -1.03 11.91
C ASP A 84 -3.09 -2.47 11.40
N LEU A 85 -4.11 -3.12 10.83
CA LEU A 85 -3.99 -4.46 10.24
C LEU A 85 -3.04 -4.49 9.02
N VAL A 86 -3.23 -3.60 8.05
CA VAL A 86 -2.35 -3.52 6.86
C VAL A 86 -0.91 -3.20 7.26
N THR A 87 -0.71 -2.36 8.27
CA THR A 87 0.64 -2.05 8.78
C THR A 87 1.28 -3.26 9.47
N LEU A 88 0.50 -4.09 10.16
CA LEU A 88 0.96 -5.36 10.71
C LEU A 88 1.36 -6.33 9.59
N ASN A 89 0.49 -6.47 8.59
CA ASN A 89 0.74 -7.33 7.42
C ASN A 89 1.98 -6.86 6.64
N LEU A 90 2.18 -5.55 6.47
CA LEU A 90 3.39 -5.00 5.86
C LEU A 90 4.67 -5.49 6.55
N ARG A 91 4.68 -5.49 7.89
CA ARG A 91 5.83 -6.00 8.65
C ARG A 91 6.04 -7.49 8.42
N ALA A 92 4.97 -8.28 8.53
CA ALA A 92 5.04 -9.72 8.32
C ALA A 92 5.52 -10.05 6.88
N PHE A 93 5.03 -9.32 5.89
CA PHE A 93 5.41 -9.47 4.49
C PHE A 93 6.89 -9.10 4.26
N ILE A 94 7.38 -8.02 4.87
CA ILE A 94 8.80 -7.65 4.83
C ILE A 94 9.68 -8.77 5.42
N ASP A 95 9.29 -9.31 6.57
CA ASP A 95 10.04 -10.37 7.24
C ASP A 95 10.01 -11.67 6.42
N TYR A 96 8.85 -12.01 5.86
CA TYR A 96 8.66 -13.13 4.94
C TYR A 96 9.57 -13.03 3.72
N LYS A 97 9.46 -11.96 2.91
CA LYS A 97 10.28 -11.76 1.70
C LYS A 97 11.78 -11.67 2.00
N ALA A 98 12.14 -11.25 3.21
CA ALA A 98 13.53 -11.24 3.64
C ALA A 98 14.07 -12.63 4.02
N SER A 99 13.19 -13.56 4.40
CA SER A 99 13.55 -14.94 4.76
C SER A 99 13.55 -15.90 3.57
N GLU A 100 12.87 -15.54 2.47
CA GLU A 100 12.96 -16.26 1.20
C GLU A 100 14.36 -16.19 0.56
N ARG A 101 15.28 -15.39 1.12
CA ARG A 101 16.66 -15.20 0.67
C ARG A 101 17.64 -15.23 1.83
#